data_AF-A0AAU6MAK1-F1
#
_entry.id   AF-A0AAU6MAK1-F1
#
_cell.length_a   1.000
_cell.length_b   1.000
_cell.length_c   1.000
_cell.angle_alpha   90.00
_cell.angle_beta   90.00
_cell.angle_gamma   90.00
#
_symmetry.space_group_name_H-M   'P 1'
#
loop_
_entity.id
_entity.type
_entity.pdbx_description
1 polymer ?
#
loop_
_entity_poly.entity_id
_entity_poly.type
_entity_poly.pdbx_seq_one_letter_code
_entity_poly.pdbx_strand_id
1 'polypeptide(L)' 'MTDAEWTAVRPLLPVPAWLQGRGGQPEGYCHRQMLDAIRYLVAGGISWRAMPADFPGWGRVYAFCAP' A
#
# COMPACT_ATOMS: atom_id res chain seq x y z
N MET A 1 -7.35 -7.46 5.50
CA MET A 1 -7.97 -6.39 6.31
C MET A 1 -9.48 -6.47 6.19
N THR A 2 -10.22 -6.34 7.29
CA THR A 2 -11.70 -6.32 7.23
C THR A 2 -12.22 -5.00 6.66
N ASP A 3 -13.46 -4.97 6.19
CA ASP A 3 -14.07 -3.74 5.66
C ASP A 3 -14.24 -2.66 6.75
N ALA A 4 -14.49 -3.09 7.98
CA ALA A 4 -14.60 -2.19 9.14
C ALA A 4 -13.26 -1.52 9.46
N GLU A 5 -12.18 -2.30 9.51
CA GLU A 5 -10.82 -1.76 9.67
C GLU A 5 -10.46 -0.82 8.51
N TRP A 6 -10.79 -1.21 7.28
CA TRP A 6 -10.52 -0.38 6.11
C TRP A 6 -11.23 0.96 6.18
N THR A 7 -12.50 0.96 6.57
CA THR A 7 -13.30 2.19 6.75
C THR A 7 -12.67 3.14 7.76
N ALA A 8 -12.13 2.59 8.86
CA ALA A 8 -11.47 3.39 9.89
C ALA A 8 -10.10 3.94 9.44
N VAL A 9 -9.32 3.16 8.68
CA VAL A 9 -7.96 3.52 8.27
C VAL A 9 -7.94 4.44 7.05
N ARG A 10 -8.82 4.22 6.07
CA ARG A 10 -8.85 4.99 4.80
C ARG A 10 -8.73 6.51 4.97
N PRO A 11 -9.47 7.20 5.87
CA PRO A 11 -9.39 8.65 6.00
C PRO A 11 -8.07 9.17 6.58
N LEU A 12 -7.26 8.29 7.18
CA LEU A 12 -5.96 8.65 7.77
C LEU A 12 -4.82 8.58 6.73
N LEU A 13 -5.06 7.98 5.57
CA LEU A 13 -4.05 7.86 4.54
C LEU A 13 -3.81 9.22 3.87
N PRO A 14 -2.54 9.56 3.56
CA PRO A 14 -2.25 10.78 2.84
C PRO A 14 -2.93 10.74 1.47
N VAL A 15 -3.53 11.86 1.07
CA VAL A 15 -4.04 12.01 -0.28
C VAL A 15 -2.82 12.12 -1.22
N PRO A 16 -2.68 11.23 -2.21
CA PRO A 16 -1.57 11.27 -3.14
C PRO A 16 -1.43 12.64 -3.83
N ALA A 17 -0.19 13.11 -3.99
CA ALA A 17 0.09 14.42 -4.60
C ALA A 17 -0.52 14.57 -6.01
N TRP A 18 -0.59 13.47 -6.78
CA TRP A 18 -1.19 13.46 -8.11
C TRP A 18 -2.70 13.74 -8.08
N LEU A 19 -3.41 13.27 -7.05
CA LEU A 19 -4.83 13.58 -6.83
C LEU A 19 -5.06 15.04 -6.45
N GLN A 20 -4.04 15.70 -5.91
CA GLN A 20 -4.07 17.13 -5.59
C GLN A 20 -3.56 18.02 -6.74
N GLY A 21 -3.31 17.46 -7.93
CA GLY A 21 -2.79 18.21 -9.08
C GLY A 21 -1.34 18.69 -8.90
N ARG A 22 -0.61 18.17 -7.91
CA ARG A 22 0.79 18.53 -7.62
C ARG A 22 1.81 17.71 -8.42
N GLY A 23 1.35 16.96 -9.42
CA GLY A 23 2.16 16.03 -10.20
C GLY A 23 2.46 14.72 -9.46
N GLY A 24 3.37 13.92 -10.01
CA GLY A 24 3.69 12.58 -9.54
C GLY A 24 3.02 11.47 -10.36
N GLN A 25 3.53 10.25 -10.22
CA GLN A 25 2.98 9.10 -10.94
C GLN A 25 1.65 8.67 -10.31
N PRO A 26 0.59 8.49 -11.10
CA PRO A 26 -0.67 7.94 -10.60
C PRO A 26 -0.42 6.59 -9.93
N GLU A 27 -1.04 6.38 -8.78
CA GLU A 27 -1.01 5.09 -8.11
C GLU A 27 -1.84 4.09 -8.93
N GLY A 28 -1.18 3.05 -9.43
CA GLY A 28 -1.84 1.98 -10.20
C GLY A 28 -2.55 0.93 -9.33
N TYR A 29 -2.47 1.05 -8.00
CA TYR A 29 -2.99 0.08 -7.04
C TYR A 29 -3.90 0.75 -6.02
N CYS A 30 -4.89 0.01 -5.55
CA CYS A 30 -5.73 0.46 -4.44
C CYS A 30 -4.91 0.49 -3.14
N HIS A 31 -5.01 1.58 -2.36
CA HIS A 31 -4.37 1.71 -1.03
C HIS A 31 -4.64 0.51 -0.11
N ARG A 32 -5.85 -0.06 -0.18
CA ARG A 32 -6.20 -1.26 0.59
C ARG A 32 -5.26 -2.43 0.26
N GLN A 33 -4.99 -2.66 -1.03
CA GLN A 33 -4.10 -3.72 -1.48
C GLN A 33 -2.66 -3.48 -1.03
N MET A 34 -2.21 -2.22 -1.05
CA MET A 34 -0.88 -1.84 -0.55
C MET A 34 -0.76 -2.15 0.96
N LEU A 35 -1.77 -1.78 1.75
CA LEU A 35 -1.81 -2.08 3.19
C LEU A 35 -1.94 -3.57 3.49
N ASP A 36 -2.74 -4.31 2.73
CA ASP A 36 -2.85 -5.76 2.88
C ASP A 36 -1.50 -6.44 2.60
N ALA A 37 -0.77 -5.99 1.58
CA ALA A 37 0.59 -6.44 1.30
C ALA A 37 1.57 -6.15 2.46
N ILE A 38 1.54 -4.94 3.02
CA ILE A 38 2.39 -4.57 4.17
C ILE A 38 2.08 -5.43 5.39
N ARG A 39 0.79 -5.63 5.69
CA ARG A 39 0.35 -6.48 6.80
C ARG A 39 0.79 -7.92 6.62
N TYR A 40 0.69 -8.45 5.40
CA TYR A 40 1.19 -9.79 5.08
C TYR A 40 2.70 -9.90 5.32
N LEU A 41 3.48 -8.93 4.84
CA LEU A 41 4.92 -8.90 5.03
C LEU A 41 5.31 -8.87 6.51
N VAL A 42 4.67 -8.00 7.30
CA VAL A 42 4.96 -7.86 8.74
C VAL A 42 4.49 -9.08 9.53
N ALA A 43 3.32 -9.63 9.24
CA ALA A 43 2.80 -10.82 9.93
C ALA A 43 3.61 -12.08 9.62
N GLY A 44 4.09 -12.23 8.38
CA GLY A 44 4.90 -13.38 7.96
C GLY A 44 6.40 -13.23 8.25
N GLY A 45 6.89 -12.02 8.51
CA GLY A 45 8.32 -11.75 8.70
C GLY A 45 9.16 -12.06 7.46
N ILE A 46 8.58 -11.94 6.27
CA ILE A 46 9.25 -12.30 5.01
C ILE A 46 10.11 -11.16 4.48
N SER A 47 11.11 -11.50 3.66
CA SER A 47 11.84 -10.48 2.90
C SER A 47 10.96 -9.85 1.82
N TRP A 48 11.21 -8.58 1.49
CA TRP A 48 10.51 -7.87 0.40
C TRP A 48 10.53 -8.63 -0.94
N ARG A 49 11.64 -9.32 -1.25
CA ARG A 49 11.79 -10.09 -2.50
C ARG A 49 11.04 -11.42 -2.49
N ALA A 50 10.66 -11.92 -1.32
CA ALA A 50 9.87 -13.14 -1.17
C ALA A 50 8.35 -12.86 -1.21
N MET A 51 7.97 -11.62 -1.50
CA MET A 51 6.58 -11.21 -1.53
C MET A 51 5.81 -11.94 -2.66
N PRO A 52 4.64 -12.53 -2.36
CA PRO A 52 3.81 -13.22 -3.34
C PRO A 52 3.41 -12.33 -4.53
N ALA A 53 3.25 -12.95 -5.70
CA ALA A 53 3.00 -12.25 -6.97
C ALA A 53 1.53 -11.79 -7.16
N ASP A 54 0.62 -12.25 -6.31
CA ASP A 54 -0.77 -11.80 -6.23
C ASP A 54 -0.92 -10.44 -5.56
N PHE A 55 0.09 -10.00 -4.81
CA PHE A 55 0.18 -8.63 -4.30
C PHE A 55 0.79 -7.65 -5.32
N PRO A 56 0.61 -6.33 -5.12
CA PRO A 56 1.37 -5.33 -5.87
C PRO A 56 2.88 -5.59 -5.79
N GLY A 57 3.61 -5.31 -6.86
CA GLY A 57 5.05 -5.56 -6.91
C GLY A 57 5.79 -4.89 -5.73
N TRP A 58 6.69 -5.63 -5.08
CA TRP A 58 7.32 -5.23 -3.81
C TRP A 58 7.94 -3.81 -3.84
N GLY A 59 8.48 -3.37 -4.97
CA GLY A 59 9.06 -2.02 -5.11
C GLY A 59 8.01 -0.90 -4.98
N ARG A 60 6.77 -1.13 -5.42
CA ARG A 60 5.66 -0.19 -5.26
C ARG A 60 5.19 -0.16 -3.81
N VAL A 61 5.08 -1.31 -3.17
CA VAL A 61 4.70 -1.41 -1.75
C VAL A 61 5.73 -0.77 -0.85
N TYR A 62 7.03 -0.99 -1.13
CA TYR A 62 8.11 -0.31 -0.43
C TYR A 62 8.03 1.21 -0.60
N ALA A 63 7.87 1.71 -1.83
CA ALA A 63 7.75 3.15 -2.10
C ALA A 63 6.54 3.81 -1.42
N PHE A 64 5.48 3.05 -1.13
CA PHE A 64 4.30 3.54 -0.41
C PHE A 64 4.55 3.70 1.11
N CYS A 65 5.42 2.88 1.69
CA CYS A 65 5.83 2.98 3.11
C CYS A 65 7.10 3.81 3.33
N ALA A 66 7.88 4.03 2.28
CA ALA A 66 9.10 4.82 2.37
C ALA A 66 8.76 6.29 2.71
N PRO A 67 9.56 6.93 3.58
CA PRO A 67 9.38 8.34 3.97
C PRO A 67 9.57 9.30 2.80
#